data_AF-F7M941-F1
#
_entry.id   AF-F7M941-F1
#
_cell.length_a   1.000
_cell.length_b   1.000
_cell.length_c   1.000
_cell.angle_alpha   90.00
_cell.angle_beta   90.00
_cell.angle_gamma   90.00
#
_symmetry.space_group_name_H-M   'P 1'
#
loop_
_entity.id
_entity.type
_entity.pdbx_description
1 polymer ?
#
loop_
_entity_poly.entity_id
_entity_poly.type
_entity_poly.pdbx_seq_one_letter_code
_entity_poly.pdbx_strand_id
1 'polypeptide(L)'
;MKKTLLMLWMAVCLIVSFTGCTSEEMDYNNPDVALFVKQLKSGTYKMKNDKGVVEVPHFTEEDIPELLKYAEDLTIIPSFPSVYNMNNGKIRLGECMLWVIESIRQGTPPSLGCKMVLANAENYEAIYFLTDEEVLDAAACYRSWWEERQYPKTRWTIDPCYDEPLCGSGYRWW
;
A
#
# COMPACT_ATOMS: atom_id res chain seq x y z
N MET A 1 -1.31 -49.19 27.41
CA MET A 1 -0.60 -48.76 26.18
C MET A 1 -1.40 -47.80 25.30
N LYS A 2 -2.68 -48.08 24.95
CA LYS A 2 -3.49 -47.15 24.12
C LYS A 2 -3.81 -45.79 24.77
N LYS A 3 -4.08 -45.77 26.08
CA LYS A 3 -4.40 -44.53 26.83
C LYS A 3 -3.18 -43.59 26.99
N THR A 4 -1.99 -44.16 27.17
CA THR A 4 -0.73 -43.40 27.29
C THR A 4 -0.29 -42.80 25.95
N LEU A 5 -0.56 -43.48 24.82
CA LEU A 5 -0.28 -42.95 23.48
C LEU A 5 -1.25 -41.81 23.10
N LEU A 6 -2.53 -41.93 23.47
CA LEU A 6 -3.54 -40.89 23.24
C LEU A 6 -3.26 -39.62 24.08
N MET A 7 -2.81 -39.78 25.33
CA MET A 7 -2.41 -38.64 26.16
C MET A 7 -1.12 -37.99 25.68
N LEU A 8 -0.16 -38.75 25.13
CA LEU A 8 1.03 -38.18 24.47
C LEU A 8 0.65 -37.38 23.21
N TRP A 9 -0.30 -37.86 22.41
CA TRP A 9 -0.80 -37.14 21.23
C TRP A 9 -1.53 -35.84 21.60
N MET A 10 -2.38 -35.86 22.63
CA MET A 10 -3.04 -34.65 23.13
C MET A 10 -2.05 -33.64 23.70
N ALA A 11 -0.98 -34.09 24.36
CA ALA A 11 0.09 -33.22 24.85
C ALA A 11 0.91 -32.59 23.70
N VAL A 12 1.16 -33.33 22.62
CA VAL A 12 1.85 -32.81 21.43
C VAL A 12 0.99 -31.79 20.67
N CYS A 13 -0.33 -31.99 20.57
CA CYS A 13 -1.24 -31.02 19.95
C CYS A 13 -1.37 -29.70 20.73
N LEU A 14 -1.21 -29.74 22.06
CA LEU A 14 -1.22 -28.55 22.93
C LEU A 14 0.06 -27.71 22.82
N ILE A 15 1.19 -28.32 22.46
CA ILE A 15 2.46 -27.59 22.28
C ILE A 15 2.48 -26.85 20.92
N VAL A 16 1.78 -27.37 19.91
CA VAL A 16 1.69 -26.74 18.57
C VAL A 16 0.73 -25.53 18.54
N SER A 17 -0.17 -25.39 19.53
CA SER A 17 -1.20 -24.35 19.54
C SER A 17 -0.77 -23.01 20.16
N PHE A 18 0.47 -22.90 20.65
CA PHE A 18 0.99 -21.67 21.30
C PHE A 18 2.17 -21.02 20.58
N THR A 19 2.33 -21.21 19.27
CA THR A 19 3.01 -20.19 18.46
C THR A 19 2.01 -19.08 18.15
N GLY A 20 1.55 -18.40 19.20
CA GLY A 20 0.87 -17.13 19.03
C GLY A 20 1.84 -16.22 18.29
N CYS A 21 1.52 -15.90 17.04
CA CYS A 21 2.21 -14.86 16.30
C CYS A 21 2.06 -13.60 17.15
N THR A 22 3.10 -13.24 17.90
CA THR A 22 3.20 -11.89 18.47
C THR A 22 3.17 -10.96 17.26
N SER A 23 1.99 -10.42 16.96
CA SER A 23 1.83 -9.44 15.91
C SER A 23 2.59 -8.21 16.39
N GLU A 24 3.80 -8.04 15.85
CA GLU A 24 4.60 -6.83 16.00
C GLU A 24 3.69 -5.63 15.67
N GLU A 25 3.59 -4.68 16.61
CA GLU A 25 2.71 -3.53 16.45
C GLU A 25 3.34 -2.49 15.53
N MET A 26 2.52 -1.83 14.71
CA MET A 26 2.98 -0.76 13.83
C MET A 26 3.32 0.48 14.66
N ASP A 27 4.55 1.00 14.52
CA ASP A 27 4.88 2.35 14.97
C ASP A 27 4.48 3.35 13.89
N TYR A 28 3.51 4.20 14.19
CA TYR A 28 3.00 5.17 13.22
C TYR A 28 3.93 6.36 13.02
N ASN A 29 4.82 6.67 13.97
CA ASN A 29 5.71 7.83 13.90
C ASN A 29 7.10 7.47 13.35
N ASN A 30 7.44 6.18 13.37
CA ASN A 30 8.66 5.65 12.76
C ASN A 30 8.34 4.30 12.09
N PRO A 31 7.59 4.32 10.98
CA PRO A 31 7.01 3.11 10.40
C PRO A 31 8.04 2.26 9.66
N ASP A 32 7.88 0.94 9.78
CA ASP A 32 8.61 -0.04 8.97
C ASP A 32 7.75 -0.46 7.77
N VAL A 33 8.24 -0.16 6.57
CA VAL A 33 7.56 -0.48 5.30
C VAL A 33 7.33 -1.99 5.14
N ALA A 34 8.31 -2.82 5.49
CA ALA A 34 8.21 -4.27 5.36
C ALA A 34 7.20 -4.86 6.34
N LEU A 35 7.15 -4.34 7.58
CA LEU A 35 6.12 -4.69 8.55
C LEU A 35 4.74 -4.28 8.05
N PHE A 36 4.61 -3.08 7.47
CA PHE A 36 3.35 -2.58 6.93
C PHE A 36 2.83 -3.48 5.81
N VAL A 37 3.67 -3.77 4.82
CA VAL A 37 3.34 -4.69 3.72
C VAL A 37 2.97 -6.08 4.25
N LYS A 38 3.74 -6.60 5.20
CA LYS A 38 3.46 -7.91 5.81
C LYS A 38 2.07 -7.94 6.46
N GLN A 39 1.73 -6.93 7.25
CA GLN A 39 0.45 -6.82 7.93
C GLN A 39 -0.73 -6.59 6.97
N LEU A 40 -0.54 -5.84 5.88
CA LEU A 40 -1.53 -5.69 4.83
C LEU A 40 -1.80 -7.03 4.13
N LYS A 41 -0.74 -7.75 3.73
CA LYS A 41 -0.87 -9.07 3.08
C LYS A 41 -1.52 -10.11 3.98
N SER A 42 -1.23 -10.10 5.28
CA SER A 42 -1.86 -11.03 6.24
C SER A 42 -3.26 -10.60 6.69
N GLY A 43 -3.70 -9.38 6.37
CA GLY A 43 -4.97 -8.83 6.85
C GLY A 43 -4.99 -8.52 8.34
N THR A 44 -3.82 -8.43 8.99
CA THR A 44 -3.70 -8.14 10.42
C THR A 44 -3.49 -6.66 10.72
N TYR A 45 -3.34 -5.82 9.69
CA TYR A 45 -3.16 -4.38 9.84
C TYR A 45 -4.41 -3.75 10.49
N LYS A 46 -4.21 -3.00 11.59
CA LYS A 46 -5.28 -2.28 12.27
C LYS A 46 -5.52 -0.94 11.58
N MET A 47 -6.61 -0.88 10.83
CA MET A 47 -6.94 0.23 9.93
C MET A 47 -7.43 1.49 10.64
N LYS A 48 -7.92 1.31 11.86
CA LYS A 48 -8.50 2.34 12.70
C LYS A 48 -7.82 2.27 14.06
N ASN A 49 -7.47 3.42 14.60
CA ASN A 49 -7.03 3.51 15.98
C ASN A 49 -8.21 3.28 16.94
N ASP A 50 -7.94 3.29 18.25
CA ASP A 50 -8.94 3.01 19.29
C ASP A 50 -10.13 3.99 19.29
N LYS A 51 -9.98 5.16 18.63
CA LYS A 51 -11.04 6.16 18.46
C LYS A 51 -11.86 5.94 17.18
N GLY A 52 -11.56 4.91 16.40
CA GLY A 52 -12.22 4.59 15.14
C GLY A 52 -11.77 5.46 13.96
N VAL A 53 -10.72 6.27 14.12
CA VAL A 53 -10.18 7.13 13.07
C VAL A 53 -9.26 6.31 12.17
N VAL A 54 -9.45 6.42 10.85
CA VAL A 54 -8.58 5.78 9.86
C VAL A 54 -7.24 6.51 9.86
N GLU A 55 -6.16 5.77 10.07
CA GLU A 55 -4.82 6.31 10.18
C GLU A 55 -3.86 5.47 9.34
N VAL A 56 -3.06 6.17 8.53
CA VAL A 56 -1.97 5.59 7.74
C VAL A 56 -0.67 5.96 8.47
N PRO A 57 0.32 5.07 8.55
CA PRO A 57 1.58 5.39 9.22
C PRO A 57 2.25 6.60 8.56
N HIS A 58 2.95 7.41 9.35
CA HIS A 58 3.60 8.66 8.91
C HIS A 58 4.91 8.37 8.17
N PHE A 59 4.78 7.78 6.98
CA PHE A 59 5.91 7.60 6.06
C PHE A 59 6.43 8.96 5.55
N THR A 60 7.70 8.95 5.17
CA THR A 60 8.49 10.12 4.79
C THR A 60 9.16 9.92 3.43
N GLU A 61 9.81 10.96 2.89
CA GLU A 61 10.51 10.83 1.60
C GLU A 61 11.60 9.75 1.65
N GLU A 62 12.21 9.52 2.82
CA GLU A 62 13.21 8.47 3.05
C GLU A 62 12.67 7.05 2.83
N ASP A 63 11.35 6.85 2.97
CA ASP A 63 10.69 5.54 2.83
C ASP A 63 10.32 5.22 1.37
N ILE A 64 10.28 6.22 0.48
CA ILE A 64 9.86 6.07 -0.92
C ILE A 64 10.63 4.96 -1.67
N PRO A 65 11.98 4.85 -1.56
CA PRO A 65 12.71 3.78 -2.22
C PRO A 65 12.26 2.37 -1.80
N GLU A 66 11.91 2.18 -0.52
CA GLU A 66 11.44 0.89 0.00
C GLU A 66 10.01 0.62 -0.44
N LEU A 67 9.12 1.62 -0.39
CA LEU A 67 7.74 1.52 -0.86
C LEU A 67 7.67 1.17 -2.36
N LEU A 68 8.54 1.77 -3.18
CA LEU A 68 8.60 1.50 -4.63
C LEU A 68 8.96 0.05 -4.97
N LYS A 69 9.66 -0.69 -4.09
CA LYS A 69 9.92 -2.13 -4.29
C LYS A 69 8.65 -2.96 -4.33
N TYR A 70 7.57 -2.46 -3.74
CA TYR A 70 6.27 -3.13 -3.67
C TYR A 70 5.25 -2.55 -4.65
N ALA A 71 5.59 -1.53 -5.45
CA ALA A 71 4.67 -0.83 -6.35
C ALA A 71 4.10 -1.70 -7.49
N GLU A 72 4.82 -2.76 -7.89
CA GLU A 72 4.35 -3.73 -8.89
C GLU A 72 3.67 -4.96 -8.27
N ASP A 73 3.49 -5.00 -6.95
CA ASP A 73 2.91 -6.16 -6.29
C ASP A 73 1.38 -6.18 -6.49
N LEU A 74 0.94 -7.01 -7.43
CA LEU A 74 -0.48 -7.19 -7.74
C LEU A 74 -1.22 -8.12 -6.75
N THR A 75 -0.60 -8.50 -5.63
CA THR A 75 -1.27 -9.29 -4.58
C THR A 75 -2.52 -8.57 -4.12
N ILE A 76 -3.64 -9.30 -4.11
CA ILE A 76 -4.90 -8.77 -3.60
C ILE A 76 -4.88 -8.82 -2.07
N ILE A 77 -4.95 -7.65 -1.45
CA ILE A 77 -5.02 -7.50 0.00
C ILE A 77 -6.48 -7.37 0.45
N PRO A 78 -6.81 -7.83 1.67
CA PRO A 78 -8.19 -7.81 2.16
C PRO A 78 -8.70 -6.39 2.46
N SER A 79 -7.81 -5.46 2.83
CA SER A 79 -8.18 -4.11 3.24
C SER A 79 -6.98 -3.15 3.16
N PHE A 80 -7.26 -1.85 3.02
CA PHE A 80 -6.26 -0.77 3.08
C PHE A 80 -6.84 0.49 3.78
N PRO A 81 -6.08 1.19 4.65
CA PRO A 81 -6.56 2.35 5.42
C PRO A 81 -6.93 3.53 4.52
N SER A 82 -8.14 3.47 3.97
CA SER A 82 -8.76 4.52 3.16
C SER A 82 -10.18 4.83 3.64
N VAL A 83 -10.64 6.05 3.35
CA VAL A 83 -12.00 6.51 3.69
C VAL A 83 -13.05 5.77 2.86
N TYR A 84 -12.73 5.46 1.60
CA TYR A 84 -13.56 4.65 0.71
C TYR A 84 -12.92 3.28 0.53
N ASN A 85 -13.31 2.35 1.41
CA ASN A 85 -13.21 0.93 1.12
C ASN A 85 -14.46 0.54 0.33
N MET A 86 -14.44 0.73 -0.99
CA MET A 86 -15.50 0.21 -1.84
C MET A 86 -15.44 -1.32 -1.78
N ASN A 87 -16.48 -1.93 -1.22
CA ASN A 87 -16.65 -3.38 -1.03
C ASN A 87 -16.64 -4.22 -2.33
N ASN A 88 -16.37 -3.60 -3.49
CA ASN A 88 -16.53 -4.18 -4.82
C ASN A 88 -15.21 -4.24 -5.62
N GLY A 89 -14.08 -3.74 -5.10
CA GLY A 89 -12.80 -3.72 -5.82
C GLY A 89 -11.75 -4.61 -5.16
N LYS A 90 -11.11 -5.49 -5.94
CA LYS A 90 -9.88 -6.18 -5.53
C LYS A 90 -8.81 -5.12 -5.24
N ILE A 91 -8.35 -4.97 -4.01
CA ILE A 91 -7.33 -3.98 -3.65
C ILE A 91 -5.95 -4.59 -3.95
N ARG A 92 -5.18 -3.97 -4.85
CA ARG A 92 -3.82 -4.44 -5.16
C ARG A 92 -2.83 -3.71 -4.26
N LEU A 93 -1.88 -4.46 -3.70
CA LEU A 93 -0.88 -3.89 -2.82
C LEU A 93 -0.09 -2.76 -3.50
N GLY A 94 0.32 -2.94 -4.75
CA GLY A 94 1.09 -1.97 -5.51
C GLY A 94 0.40 -0.61 -5.63
N GLU A 95 -0.89 -0.58 -5.96
CA GLU A 95 -1.68 0.66 -5.98
C GLU A 95 -1.71 1.34 -4.61
N CYS A 96 -1.81 0.57 -3.53
CA CYS A 96 -1.75 1.12 -2.18
C CYS A 96 -0.38 1.74 -1.88
N MET A 97 0.71 1.12 -2.32
CA MET A 97 2.05 1.68 -2.13
C MET A 97 2.20 2.99 -2.91
N LEU A 98 1.72 3.03 -4.16
CA LEU A 98 1.72 4.26 -4.96
C LEU A 98 0.86 5.35 -4.32
N TRP A 99 -0.29 5.00 -3.74
CA TRP A 99 -1.13 5.95 -3.01
C TRP A 99 -0.41 6.53 -1.78
N VAL A 100 0.36 5.71 -1.04
CA VAL A 100 1.19 6.18 0.08
C VAL A 100 2.30 7.09 -0.41
N ILE A 101 3.03 6.71 -1.46
CA ILE A 101 4.10 7.53 -2.07
C ILE A 101 3.55 8.89 -2.50
N GLU A 102 2.39 8.89 -3.14
CA GLU A 102 1.72 10.11 -3.56
C GLU A 102 1.27 10.97 -2.37
N SER A 103 0.81 10.33 -1.29
CA SER A 103 0.45 11.04 -0.05
C SER A 103 1.67 11.74 0.57
N ILE A 104 2.85 11.11 0.50
CA ILE A 104 4.12 11.72 0.93
C ILE A 104 4.45 12.92 0.03
N ARG A 105 4.36 12.75 -1.30
CA ARG A 105 4.65 13.81 -2.28
C ARG A 105 3.76 15.04 -2.09
N GLN A 106 2.45 14.85 -1.93
CA GLN A 106 1.49 15.95 -1.80
C GLN A 106 1.38 16.49 -0.36
N GLY A 107 1.84 15.72 0.63
CA GLY A 107 1.61 15.99 2.06
C GLY A 107 0.17 15.72 2.53
N THR A 108 -0.69 15.21 1.64
CA THR A 108 -2.08 14.87 1.92
C THR A 108 -2.50 13.64 1.10
N PRO A 109 -3.49 12.85 1.56
CA PRO A 109 -4.09 11.79 0.76
C PRO A 109 -4.50 12.27 -0.64
N PRO A 110 -4.05 11.64 -1.74
CA PRO A 110 -4.32 12.11 -3.10
C PRO A 110 -5.75 11.82 -3.57
N SER A 111 -6.45 10.95 -2.86
CA SER A 111 -7.83 10.54 -3.11
C SER A 111 -8.39 9.87 -1.86
N LEU A 112 -9.71 9.70 -1.80
CA LEU A 112 -10.35 9.05 -0.67
C LEU A 112 -10.21 7.52 -0.67
N GLY A 113 -9.69 6.93 -1.76
CA GLY A 113 -9.46 5.50 -1.93
C GLY A 113 -8.24 5.21 -2.80
N CYS A 114 -7.61 4.05 -2.60
CA CYS A 114 -6.35 3.67 -3.26
C CYS A 114 -6.48 3.21 -4.71
N LYS A 115 -7.62 3.43 -5.39
CA LYS A 115 -7.76 3.08 -6.82
C LYS A 115 -7.39 4.27 -7.68
N MET A 116 -6.44 4.05 -8.58
CA MET A 116 -6.22 4.96 -9.70
C MET A 116 -7.30 4.76 -10.75
N VAL A 117 -7.59 5.84 -11.47
CA VAL A 117 -8.53 5.86 -12.57
C VAL A 117 -7.87 6.36 -13.84
N LEU A 118 -8.49 6.07 -14.98
CA LEU A 118 -8.18 6.76 -16.23
C LEU A 118 -8.41 8.27 -16.07
N ALA A 119 -7.56 9.08 -16.70
CA ALA A 119 -7.60 10.54 -16.60
C ALA A 119 -8.92 11.13 -17.11
N ASN A 120 -9.56 10.47 -18.08
CA ASN A 120 -10.86 10.84 -18.62
C ASN A 120 -12.06 10.31 -17.81
N ALA A 121 -11.85 9.67 -16.65
CA ALA A 121 -12.92 9.22 -15.78
C ALA A 121 -13.84 10.40 -15.40
N GLU A 122 -15.14 10.18 -15.43
CA GLU A 122 -16.15 11.18 -15.07
C GLU A 122 -16.64 11.02 -13.62
N ASN A 123 -16.39 9.86 -13.01
CA ASN A 123 -16.70 9.54 -11.62
C ASN A 123 -15.76 8.44 -11.08
N TYR A 124 -15.85 8.17 -9.77
CA TYR A 124 -15.09 7.11 -9.10
C TYR A 124 -15.85 5.77 -9.16
N GLU A 125 -15.92 5.19 -10.35
CA GLU A 125 -16.57 3.90 -10.58
C GLU A 125 -15.59 2.84 -11.08
N ALA A 126 -15.91 1.57 -10.81
CA ALA A 126 -15.05 0.44 -11.13
C ALA A 126 -14.75 0.27 -12.62
N ILE A 127 -15.58 0.82 -13.50
CA ILE A 127 -15.37 0.82 -14.96
C ILE A 127 -14.16 1.67 -15.37
N TYR A 128 -13.75 2.63 -14.55
CA TYR A 128 -12.61 3.51 -14.80
C TYR A 128 -11.35 3.10 -14.05
N PHE A 129 -11.44 2.10 -13.17
CA PHE A 129 -10.28 1.62 -12.41
C PHE A 129 -9.28 0.95 -13.35
N LEU A 130 -8.00 1.24 -13.13
CA LEU A 130 -6.92 0.69 -13.93
C LEU A 130 -6.92 -0.84 -13.89
N THR A 131 -6.59 -1.46 -15.01
CA THR A 131 -6.25 -2.89 -15.12
C THR A 131 -4.91 -3.19 -14.46
N ASP A 132 -4.51 -4.46 -14.39
CA ASP A 132 -3.22 -4.85 -13.80
C ASP A 132 -2.05 -4.29 -14.62
N GLU A 133 -2.15 -4.33 -15.94
CA GLU A 133 -1.13 -3.78 -16.84
C GLU A 133 -0.98 -2.27 -16.69
N GLU A 134 -2.09 -1.53 -16.59
CA GLU A 134 -2.07 -0.07 -16.39
C GLU A 134 -1.54 0.33 -15.00
N VAL A 135 -1.74 -0.51 -13.96
CA VAL A 135 -1.11 -0.29 -12.65
C VAL A 135 0.41 -0.48 -12.72
N LEU A 136 0.89 -1.49 -13.45
CA LEU A 136 2.32 -1.69 -13.65
C LEU A 136 2.94 -0.52 -14.44
N ASP A 137 2.22 0.00 -15.44
CA ASP A 137 2.65 1.20 -16.18
C ASP A 137 2.73 2.43 -15.27
N ALA A 138 1.70 2.68 -14.47
CA ALA A 138 1.73 3.74 -13.46
C ALA A 138 2.90 3.55 -12.47
N ALA A 139 3.18 2.33 -12.03
CA ALA A 139 4.33 2.05 -11.16
C ALA A 139 5.68 2.41 -11.83
N ALA A 140 5.81 2.17 -13.14
CA ALA A 140 6.98 2.59 -13.91
C ALA A 140 7.12 4.12 -13.99
N CYS A 141 6.00 4.86 -14.11
CA CYS A 141 6.01 6.31 -14.04
C CYS A 141 6.55 6.84 -12.70
N TYR A 142 6.08 6.28 -11.58
CA TYR A 142 6.58 6.67 -10.24
C TYR A 142 8.06 6.34 -10.03
N ARG A 143 8.54 5.19 -10.54
CA ARG A 143 9.98 4.89 -10.48
C ARG A 143 10.81 5.90 -11.26
N SER A 144 10.40 6.21 -12.48
CA SER A 144 11.09 7.18 -13.34
C SER A 144 11.13 8.56 -12.68
N TRP A 145 10.00 9.02 -12.14
CA TRP A 145 9.92 10.26 -11.36
C TRP A 145 10.89 10.28 -10.17
N TRP A 146 10.95 9.19 -9.39
CA TRP A 146 11.82 9.12 -8.24
C TRP A 146 13.31 9.12 -8.60
N GLU A 147 13.68 8.38 -9.65
CA GLU A 147 15.05 8.33 -10.18
C GLU A 147 15.48 9.70 -10.72
N GLU A 148 14.61 10.40 -11.45
CA GLU A 148 14.89 11.72 -12.00
C GLU A 148 15.03 12.80 -10.92
N ARG A 149 14.28 12.71 -9.81
CA ARG A 149 14.40 13.63 -8.66
C ARG A 149 15.78 13.61 -8.00
N GLN A 150 16.57 12.55 -8.17
CA GLN A 150 17.90 12.44 -7.58
C GLN A 150 18.95 13.33 -8.27
N TYR A 151 18.66 13.84 -9.48
CA TYR A 151 19.61 14.64 -10.23
C TYR A 151 19.50 16.14 -9.92
N PRO A 152 20.64 16.87 -9.83
CA PRO A 152 20.62 18.31 -9.61
C PRO A 152 19.85 19.04 -10.71
N LYS A 153 18.87 19.86 -10.30
CA LYS A 153 18.08 20.64 -11.26
C LYS A 153 18.95 21.71 -11.93
N THR A 154 18.78 21.87 -13.23
CA THR A 154 19.28 23.06 -13.93
C THR A 154 18.21 24.15 -13.92
N ARG A 155 18.62 25.41 -14.01
CA ARG A 155 17.73 26.60 -13.99
C ARG A 155 16.67 26.61 -15.11
N TRP A 156 16.76 25.71 -16.08
CA TRP A 156 15.95 25.69 -17.30
C TRP A 156 14.82 24.66 -17.28
N THR A 157 14.72 23.82 -16.25
CA THR A 157 13.65 22.82 -16.13
C THR A 157 12.41 23.44 -15.45
N ILE A 158 11.66 24.27 -16.19
CA ILE A 158 10.31 24.71 -15.80
C ILE A 158 9.31 23.77 -16.48
N ASP A 159 9.41 22.48 -16.19
CA ASP A 159 8.39 21.53 -16.61
C ASP A 159 7.30 21.50 -15.52
N PRO A 160 6.04 21.89 -15.79
CA PRO A 160 4.95 21.74 -14.84
C PRO A 160 4.76 20.29 -14.35
N CYS A 161 5.25 19.32 -15.13
CA CYS A 161 5.15 17.90 -14.86
C CYS A 161 6.37 17.31 -14.14
N TYR A 162 7.40 18.12 -13.87
CA TYR A 162 8.63 17.63 -13.22
C TYR A 162 8.34 16.92 -11.90
N ASP A 163 7.34 17.40 -11.14
CA ASP A 163 6.98 16.82 -9.85
C ASP A 163 5.65 16.06 -9.86
N GLU A 164 5.16 15.67 -11.03
CA GLU A 164 3.89 14.96 -11.15
C GLU A 164 4.14 13.62 -11.86
N PRO A 165 4.28 12.50 -11.11
CA PRO A 165 4.64 11.21 -11.69
C PRO A 165 3.63 10.72 -12.72
N LEU A 166 2.36 11.11 -12.62
CA LEU A 166 1.31 10.69 -13.55
C LEU A 166 1.04 11.69 -14.68
N CYS A 167 1.85 12.75 -14.81
CA CYS A 167 1.62 13.70 -15.89
C CYS A 167 1.77 13.04 -17.26
N GLY A 168 0.75 13.20 -18.10
CA GLY A 168 0.74 12.68 -19.46
C GLY A 168 0.57 11.16 -19.59
N SER A 169 0.49 10.41 -18.48
CA SER A 169 0.28 8.95 -18.50
C SER A 169 -1.15 8.56 -18.89
N GLY A 170 -2.10 9.49 -18.75
CA GLY A 170 -3.52 9.18 -18.89
C GLY A 170 -4.12 8.53 -17.65
N TYR A 171 -3.43 8.57 -16.51
CA TYR A 171 -3.91 8.10 -15.21
C TYR A 171 -3.99 9.25 -14.22
N ARG A 172 -4.83 9.11 -13.18
CA ARG A 172 -4.88 10.05 -12.07
C ARG A 172 -5.44 9.42 -10.79
N TRP A 173 -5.20 10.11 -9.69
CA TRP A 173 -5.99 9.95 -8.47
C TRP A 173 -7.30 10.76 -8.57
N TRP A 174 -8.36 10.29 -7.91
CA TRP A 174 -9.71 10.86 -7.96
C TRP A 174 -10.02 11.77 -6.76
#